data_AF-A0A226E3K9-F1
#
_entry.id   AF-A0A226E3K9-F1
#
_cell.length_a   1.000
_cell.length_b   1.000
_cell.length_c   1.000
_cell.angle_alpha   90.00
_cell.angle_beta   90.00
_cell.angle_gamma   90.00
#
_symmetry.space_group_name_H-M   'P 1'
#
loop_
_entity.id
_entity.type
_entity.pdbx_description
1 polymer ?
#
loop_
_entity_poly.entity_id
_entity_poly.type
_entity_poly.pdbx_seq_one_letter_code
_entity_poly.pdbx_strand_id
1 'polypeptide(L)'
;MLKVGEDLVQGPRTDHLNENYSYLSPAPCPRIGVVTDSGWLVVRREAHVGIASLTITAERERVVDFTKPFLNLGISIMIYKPKKPNSGVFGFMSPLSLNTWYCVILAYFGVSGILFAVTRFNERDWIPDIPGRVVHQFSMPNALWFSLAALFQQGSDISPRSKICIF
;
A
#
# COMPACT_ATOMS: atom_id res chain seq x y z
N MET A 1 -37.40 -8.14 30.03
CA MET A 1 -37.32 -7.66 31.42
C MET A 1 -36.72 -8.82 32.20
N LEU A 2 -35.49 -8.71 32.70
CA LEU A 2 -34.83 -9.78 33.46
C LEU A 2 -35.63 -9.95 34.76
N LYS A 3 -36.01 -11.19 35.10
CA LYS A 3 -36.70 -11.48 36.37
C LYS A 3 -35.65 -11.83 37.40
N VAL A 4 -35.52 -10.99 38.42
CA VAL A 4 -34.60 -11.20 39.55
C VAL A 4 -35.03 -12.49 40.28
N GLY A 5 -34.29 -13.58 40.04
CA GLY A 5 -34.55 -14.90 40.62
C GLY A 5 -34.31 -16.07 39.66
N GLU A 6 -34.76 -15.97 38.41
CA GLU A 6 -34.67 -17.07 37.42
C GLU A 6 -33.37 -17.01 36.59
N ASP A 7 -32.82 -15.81 36.37
CA ASP A 7 -31.63 -15.59 35.54
C ASP A 7 -30.32 -15.49 36.34
N LEU A 8 -30.33 -15.89 37.62
CA LEU A 8 -29.18 -15.83 38.52
C LEU A 8 -28.33 -17.10 38.38
N VAL A 9 -27.08 -16.93 37.94
CA VAL A 9 -26.11 -18.03 37.88
C VAL A 9 -25.09 -17.83 39.01
N GLN A 10 -24.83 -18.89 39.77
CA GLN A 10 -23.90 -18.85 40.90
C GLN A 10 -22.46 -18.96 40.38
N GLY A 11 -21.61 -18.00 40.78
CA GLY A 11 -20.20 -17.97 40.40
C GLY A 11 -19.31 -18.78 41.35
N PRO A 12 -18.09 -19.13 40.92
CA PRO A 12 -17.07 -19.71 41.80
C PRO A 12 -16.69 -18.72 42.92
N ARG A 13 -16.29 -19.22 44.09
CA ARG A 13 -15.87 -18.37 45.23
C ARG A 13 -14.72 -17.46 44.83
N THR A 14 -14.77 -16.18 45.22
CA THR A 14 -13.66 -15.26 44.98
C THR A 14 -12.50 -15.52 45.93
N ASP A 15 -11.29 -15.62 45.40
CA ASP A 15 -10.09 -15.88 46.22
C ASP A 15 -9.70 -14.69 47.12
N HIS A 16 -10.07 -13.47 46.72
CA HIS A 16 -9.62 -12.24 47.38
C HIS A 16 -10.62 -11.68 48.40
N LEU A 17 -11.91 -11.92 48.24
CA LEU A 17 -12.96 -11.35 49.11
C LEU A 17 -13.65 -12.41 49.97
N ASN A 18 -13.36 -13.70 49.75
CA ASN A 18 -14.00 -14.82 50.46
C ASN A 18 -15.55 -14.79 50.42
N GLU A 19 -16.11 -14.08 49.43
CA GLU A 19 -17.53 -13.85 49.26
C GLU A 19 -18.10 -14.73 48.15
N ASN A 20 -19.32 -15.21 48.37
CA ASN A 20 -20.13 -15.87 47.35
C ASN A 20 -20.85 -14.80 46.53
N TYR A 21 -20.74 -14.86 45.20
CA TYR A 21 -21.47 -13.96 44.31
C TYR A 21 -22.32 -14.75 43.31
N SER A 22 -23.43 -14.15 42.93
CA SER A 22 -24.25 -14.56 41.80
C SER A 22 -24.17 -13.46 40.73
N TYR A 23 -24.15 -13.85 39.46
CA TYR A 23 -24.16 -12.92 38.35
C TYR A 23 -25.46 -13.05 37.57
N LEU A 24 -25.92 -11.92 37.06
CA LEU A 24 -27.04 -11.84 36.13
C LEU A 24 -26.49 -12.01 34.71
N SER A 25 -27.00 -12.97 33.96
CA SER A 25 -26.61 -13.13 32.56
C SER A 25 -27.09 -11.91 31.76
N PRO A 26 -26.22 -11.27 30.93
CA PRO A 26 -26.63 -10.13 30.14
C PRO A 26 -27.72 -10.53 29.15
N ALA A 27 -28.72 -9.66 28.99
CA ALA A 27 -29.77 -9.83 28.00
C ALA A 27 -29.17 -9.96 26.57
N PRO A 28 -29.86 -10.61 25.62
CA PRO A 28 -29.36 -10.82 24.24
C PRO A 28 -28.90 -9.55 23.50
N CYS A 29 -29.38 -8.38 23.92
CA CYS A 29 -28.94 -7.07 23.44
C CYS A 29 -28.67 -6.14 24.65
N PRO A 30 -27.48 -6.18 25.26
CA PRO A 30 -27.17 -5.33 26.40
C PRO A 30 -27.04 -3.87 25.92
N ARG A 31 -27.93 -3.00 26.40
CA ARG A 31 -27.78 -1.55 26.22
C ARG A 31 -26.91 -1.01 27.35
N ILE A 32 -25.79 -0.39 26.99
CA ILE A 32 -24.88 0.21 27.97
C ILE A 32 -25.39 1.60 28.34
N GLY A 33 -26.04 1.69 29.52
CA GLY A 33 -26.35 2.90 30.29
C GLY A 33 -26.58 4.19 29.50
N VAL A 34 -27.84 4.49 29.18
CA VAL A 34 -28.30 5.84 28.83
C VAL A 34 -28.57 6.58 30.15
N VAL A 35 -28.27 7.88 30.22
CA VAL A 35 -28.56 8.74 31.38
C VAL A 35 -30.08 8.92 31.50
N THR A 36 -30.73 7.90 32.01
CA THR A 36 -32.15 7.89 32.34
C THR A 36 -32.26 7.09 33.62
N ASP A 37 -32.95 7.61 34.63
CA ASP A 37 -32.95 7.08 36.00
C ASP A 37 -33.42 5.61 36.11
N SER A 38 -34.09 5.10 35.06
CA SER A 38 -34.59 3.73 34.95
C SER A 38 -33.65 2.74 34.23
N GLY A 39 -32.50 3.20 33.71
CA GLY A 39 -31.59 2.36 32.91
C GLY A 39 -30.60 1.51 33.72
N TRP A 40 -30.31 1.90 34.97
CA TRP A 40 -29.26 1.28 35.78
C TRP A 40 -29.82 0.22 36.73
N LEU A 41 -29.36 -1.03 36.61
CA LEU A 41 -29.74 -2.12 37.51
C LEU A 41 -29.31 -1.85 38.96
N VAL A 42 -28.17 -1.18 39.16
CA VAL A 42 -27.65 -0.82 40.48
C VAL A 42 -28.54 0.24 41.15
N VAL A 43 -28.99 1.25 40.40
CA VAL A 43 -29.90 2.31 40.91
C VAL A 43 -31.26 1.73 41.26
N ARG A 44 -31.76 0.79 40.45
CA ARG A 44 -33.02 0.07 40.68
C ARG A 44 -32.94 -0.96 41.81
N ARG A 45 -31.79 -1.10 42.47
CA ARG A 45 -31.51 -2.10 43.52
C ARG A 45 -31.72 -3.55 43.05
N GLU A 46 -31.61 -3.79 41.75
CA GLU A 46 -31.66 -5.13 41.14
C GLU A 46 -30.26 -5.77 41.09
N ALA A 47 -29.19 -4.96 41.26
CA ALA A 47 -27.81 -5.41 41.36
C ALA A 47 -27.05 -4.61 42.43
N HIS A 48 -26.08 -5.23 43.11
CA HIS A 48 -25.24 -4.55 44.10
C HIS A 48 -24.02 -3.87 43.47
N VAL A 49 -23.40 -4.54 42.50
CA VAL A 49 -22.21 -4.06 41.78
C VAL A 49 -22.34 -4.43 40.31
N GLY A 50 -21.89 -3.55 39.41
CA GLY A 50 -21.82 -3.80 37.97
C GLY A 50 -20.37 -3.83 37.50
N ILE A 51 -19.94 -4.95 36.92
CA ILE A 51 -18.61 -5.09 36.30
C ILE A 51 -18.80 -5.11 34.78
N ALA A 52 -18.33 -4.07 34.11
CA ALA A 52 -18.43 -3.93 32.65
C ALA A 52 -17.35 -2.98 32.11
N SER A 53 -17.07 -3.07 30.80
CA SER A 53 -16.27 -2.08 30.08
C SER A 53 -17.07 -0.78 29.90
N LEU A 54 -17.07 0.05 30.92
CA LEU A 54 -17.85 1.30 30.96
C LEU A 54 -16.93 2.52 31.03
N THR A 55 -17.14 3.48 30.13
CA THR A 55 -16.44 4.77 30.18
C THR A 55 -16.99 5.64 31.30
N ILE A 56 -16.11 6.10 32.18
CA ILE A 56 -16.41 7.07 33.25
C ILE A 56 -16.69 8.42 32.58
N THR A 57 -17.86 8.99 32.85
CA THR A 57 -18.31 10.29 32.30
C THR A 57 -19.00 11.07 33.41
N ALA A 58 -18.93 12.39 33.38
CA ALA A 58 -19.47 13.26 34.44
C ALA A 58 -20.98 13.06 34.69
N GLU A 59 -21.75 12.77 33.65
CA GLU A 59 -23.19 12.52 33.79
C GLU A 59 -23.49 11.19 34.50
N ARG A 60 -22.68 10.15 34.25
CA ARG A 60 -22.84 8.85 34.89
C ARG A 60 -22.39 8.89 36.34
N GLU A 61 -21.33 9.64 36.65
CA GLU A 61 -20.81 9.82 38.00
C GLU A 61 -21.80 10.54 38.94
N ARG A 62 -22.80 11.26 38.41
CA ARG A 62 -23.87 11.87 39.22
C ARG A 62 -24.86 10.85 39.81
N VAL A 63 -24.97 9.67 39.20
CA VAL A 63 -26.00 8.68 39.54
C VAL A 63 -25.39 7.41 40.14
N VAL A 64 -24.14 7.09 39.79
CA VAL A 64 -23.42 5.92 40.30
C VAL A 64 -21.96 6.26 40.60
N ASP A 65 -21.42 5.64 41.65
CA ASP A 65 -20.01 5.79 42.02
C ASP A 65 -19.12 4.82 41.23
N PHE A 66 -17.96 5.30 40.78
CA PHE A 66 -16.95 4.51 40.06
C PHE A 66 -15.70 4.30 40.91
N THR A 67 -15.03 3.17 40.70
CA THR A 67 -13.67 2.95 41.21
C THR A 67 -12.63 3.69 40.37
N LYS A 68 -11.38 3.73 40.85
CA LYS A 68 -10.27 4.30 40.06
C LYS A 68 -10.14 3.58 38.72
N PRO A 69 -9.91 4.31 37.61
CA PRO A 69 -9.79 3.70 36.29
C PRO A 69 -8.62 2.71 36.29
N PHE A 70 -8.88 1.48 35.83
CA PHE A 70 -7.85 0.44 35.68
C PHE A 70 -7.26 0.39 34.26
N LEU A 71 -7.88 1.08 33.29
CA LEU A 71 -7.50 1.06 31.89
C LEU A 71 -7.64 2.46 31.29
N ASN A 72 -6.56 2.97 30.71
CA ASN A 72 -6.55 4.24 29.99
C ASN A 72 -6.88 3.97 28.52
N LEU A 73 -8.15 4.15 28.14
CA LEU A 73 -8.63 4.02 26.76
C LEU A 73 -8.78 5.39 26.10
N GLY A 74 -8.41 5.50 24.84
CA GLY A 74 -8.66 6.65 23.97
C GLY A 74 -9.53 6.28 22.77
N ILE A 75 -10.08 7.28 22.09
CA ILE A 75 -10.78 7.08 20.82
C ILE A 75 -9.74 6.75 19.75
N SER A 76 -9.88 5.61 19.09
CA SER A 76 -9.01 5.18 17.99
C SER A 76 -9.84 4.89 16.75
N ILE A 77 -9.34 5.30 15.58
CA ILE A 77 -9.99 5.04 14.30
C ILE A 77 -9.44 3.72 13.76
N MET A 78 -10.33 2.74 13.65
CA MET A 78 -10.01 1.46 13.00
C MET A 78 -10.33 1.57 11.51
N ILE A 79 -9.30 1.51 10.66
CA ILE A 79 -9.46 1.45 9.20
C ILE A 79 -9.10 0.06 8.68
N TYR A 80 -9.79 -0.37 7.64
CA TYR A 80 -9.43 -1.59 6.92
C TYR A 80 -8.04 -1.43 6.28
N LYS A 81 -7.21 -2.46 6.40
CA LYS A 81 -5.87 -2.47 5.81
C LYS A 81 -6.00 -2.41 4.28
N PRO A 82 -5.46 -1.37 3.59
CA PRO A 82 -5.57 -1.30 2.15
C PRO A 82 -4.87 -2.51 1.52
N LYS A 83 -5.50 -3.11 0.51
CA LYS A 83 -4.87 -4.15 -0.30
C LYS A 83 -3.68 -3.51 -1.01
N LYS A 84 -2.47 -3.98 -0.73
CA LYS A 84 -1.29 -3.55 -1.47
C LYS A 84 -1.52 -3.90 -2.95
N PRO A 85 -1.27 -2.98 -3.90
CA PRO A 85 -1.31 -3.35 -5.31
C PRO A 85 -0.30 -4.48 -5.52
N ASN A 86 -0.72 -5.54 -6.21
CA ASN A 86 0.17 -6.62 -6.59
C ASN A 86 1.23 -6.02 -7.51
N SER A 87 2.44 -5.82 -7.02
CA SER A 87 3.58 -5.42 -7.85
C SER A 87 3.87 -6.58 -8.78
N GLY A 88 3.34 -6.53 -10.00
CA GLY A 88 3.66 -7.49 -11.04
C GLY A 88 5.17 -7.51 -11.32
N VAL A 89 5.64 -8.56 -11.98
CA VAL A 89 7.06 -8.76 -12.34
C VAL A 89 7.64 -7.56 -13.15
N PHE A 90 6.78 -6.79 -13.81
CA PHE A 90 7.12 -5.57 -14.55
C PHE A 90 7.02 -4.27 -13.72
N GLY A 91 7.03 -4.34 -12.38
CA GLY A 91 7.01 -3.17 -11.50
C GLY A 91 8.16 -2.19 -11.78
N PHE A 92 9.29 -2.68 -12.30
CA PHE A 92 10.41 -1.85 -12.74
C PHE A 92 10.10 -0.96 -13.95
N MET A 93 9.13 -1.33 -14.81
CA MET A 93 8.69 -0.52 -15.95
C MET A 93 7.58 0.46 -15.58
N SER A 94 6.96 0.31 -14.40
CA SER A 94 5.91 1.20 -13.88
C SER A 94 6.25 2.69 -13.79
N PRO A 95 7.50 3.15 -13.55
CA PRO A 95 7.79 4.58 -13.52
C PRO A 95 7.71 5.24 -14.90
N LEU A 96 7.71 4.47 -15.99
CA LEU A 96 7.62 4.98 -17.36
C LEU A 96 6.27 4.60 -17.99
N SER A 97 5.54 5.60 -18.50
CA SER A 97 4.26 5.38 -19.18
C SER A 97 4.44 4.59 -20.48
N LEU A 98 3.44 3.78 -20.84
CA LEU A 98 3.40 3.04 -22.12
C LEU A 98 3.59 3.97 -23.33
N ASN A 99 3.04 5.19 -23.28
CA ASN A 99 3.21 6.19 -24.34
C ASN A 99 4.68 6.54 -24.58
N THR A 100 5.46 6.67 -23.50
CA THR A 100 6.88 7.00 -23.60
C THR A 100 7.68 5.84 -24.17
N TRP A 101 7.31 4.59 -23.88
CA TRP A 101 7.91 3.41 -24.50
C TRP A 101 7.73 3.40 -26.02
N TYR A 102 6.54 3.75 -26.51
CA TYR A 102 6.32 3.89 -27.96
C TYR A 102 7.19 4.98 -28.57
N CYS A 103 7.35 6.12 -27.88
CA CYS A 103 8.25 7.18 -28.32
C CYS A 103 9.72 6.72 -28.39
N VAL A 104 10.19 5.94 -27.41
CA VAL A 104 11.56 5.39 -27.38
C VAL A 104 11.79 4.45 -28.56
N ILE A 105 10.84 3.55 -28.84
CA ILE A 105 10.93 2.61 -29.97
C ILE A 105 10.94 3.37 -31.30
N LEU A 106 10.05 4.35 -31.46
CA LEU A 106 9.97 5.15 -32.68
C LEU A 106 11.26 5.96 -32.91
N ALA A 107 11.78 6.60 -31.86
CA ALA A 107 13.04 7.34 -31.92
C ALA A 107 14.21 6.42 -32.27
N TYR A 108 14.28 5.21 -31.71
CA TYR A 108 15.30 4.21 -32.01
C TYR A 108 15.33 3.85 -33.51
N PHE A 109 14.18 3.55 -34.12
CA PHE A 109 14.12 3.27 -35.56
C PHE A 109 14.41 4.52 -36.41
N GLY A 110 13.94 5.69 -35.98
CA GLY A 110 14.20 6.96 -36.66
C GLY A 110 15.69 7.30 -36.73
N VAL A 111 16.39 7.20 -35.60
CA VAL A 111 17.83 7.46 -35.50
C VAL A 111 18.61 6.46 -36.37
N SER A 112 18.31 5.16 -36.27
CA SER A 112 18.94 4.14 -37.12
C SER A 112 18.71 4.40 -38.62
N GLY A 113 17.49 4.77 -39.00
CA GLY A 113 17.14 5.09 -40.39
C GLY A 113 17.85 6.34 -40.92
N ILE A 114 17.94 7.40 -40.10
CA ILE A 114 18.68 8.63 -40.46
C ILE A 114 20.17 8.33 -40.61
N LEU A 115 20.79 7.59 -39.67
CA LEU A 115 22.20 7.21 -39.79
C LEU A 115 22.44 6.37 -41.06
N PHE A 116 21.55 5.43 -41.37
CA PHE A 116 21.64 4.63 -42.61
C PHE A 116 21.53 5.48 -43.87
N ALA A 117 20.62 6.46 -43.89
CA ALA A 117 20.50 7.39 -45.01
C ALA A 117 21.77 8.23 -45.18
N VAL A 118 22.29 8.81 -44.09
CA VAL A 118 23.50 9.66 -44.11
C VAL A 118 24.72 8.89 -44.64
N THR A 119 24.91 7.64 -44.25
CA THR A 119 26.04 6.81 -44.72
C THR A 119 25.88 6.37 -46.17
N ARG A 120 24.64 6.28 -46.67
CA ARG A 120 24.38 5.92 -48.07
C ARG A 120 24.51 7.11 -49.03
N PHE A 121 24.16 8.32 -48.57
CA PHE A 121 24.26 9.57 -49.35
C PHE A 121 25.66 10.18 -49.32
N ASN A 122 26.45 9.95 -48.28
CA ASN A 122 27.86 10.35 -48.26
C ASN A 122 28.74 9.26 -48.89
N GLU A 123 29.01 9.41 -50.19
CA GLU A 123 29.96 8.58 -50.96
C GLU A 123 31.42 8.66 -50.43
N ARG A 124 31.69 9.57 -49.48
CA ARG A 124 33.01 9.79 -48.84
C ARG A 124 33.41 8.77 -47.77
N ASP A 125 32.49 7.94 -47.28
CA ASP A 125 32.78 6.88 -46.29
C ASP A 125 32.94 5.49 -46.94
N TRP A 126 33.01 5.42 -48.29
CA TRP A 126 33.52 4.25 -48.99
C TRP A 126 34.93 3.97 -48.48
N ILE A 127 35.16 2.78 -47.93
CA ILE A 127 36.51 2.27 -47.70
C ILE A 127 36.80 1.30 -48.86
N PRO A 128 37.80 1.59 -49.70
CA PRO A 128 38.23 0.63 -50.71
C PRO A 128 38.90 -0.52 -49.97
N ASP A 129 38.28 -1.70 -49.97
CA ASP A 129 38.91 -2.90 -49.47
C ASP A 129 39.03 -3.90 -50.62
N ILE A 130 40.26 -4.09 -51.11
CA ILE A 130 40.61 -4.93 -52.28
C ILE A 130 40.00 -4.36 -53.59
N PRO A 131 40.65 -4.46 -54.78
CA PRO A 131 40.07 -3.90 -56.01
C PRO A 131 38.72 -4.54 -56.35
N GLY A 132 37.63 -3.82 -56.08
CA GLY A 132 36.28 -4.18 -56.50
C GLY A 132 35.24 -4.39 -55.39
N ARG A 133 35.60 -4.32 -54.09
CA ARG A 133 34.62 -4.43 -52.99
C ARG A 133 34.58 -3.16 -52.14
N VAL A 134 33.39 -2.59 -52.06
CA VAL A 134 33.07 -1.49 -51.14
C VAL A 134 32.58 -2.11 -49.85
N VAL A 135 33.27 -1.89 -48.75
CA VAL A 135 32.76 -2.27 -47.43
C VAL A 135 32.15 -1.04 -46.79
N HIS A 136 30.82 -1.03 -46.66
CA HIS A 136 30.14 -0.07 -45.80
C HIS A 136 30.33 -0.50 -44.35
N GLN A 137 31.21 0.18 -43.59
CA GLN A 137 31.38 -0.07 -42.15
C GLN A 137 30.06 0.08 -41.37
N PHE A 138 29.16 0.91 -41.87
CA PHE A 138 27.83 1.15 -41.34
C PHE A 138 26.74 0.46 -42.19
N SER A 139 26.58 -0.86 -42.00
CA SER A 139 25.42 -1.61 -42.53
C SER A 139 24.20 -1.45 -41.61
N MET A 140 22.98 -1.76 -42.10
CA MET A 140 21.72 -1.67 -41.34
C MET A 140 21.79 -2.32 -39.94
N PRO A 141 22.33 -3.55 -39.77
CA PRO A 141 22.50 -4.17 -38.45
C PRO A 141 23.47 -3.44 -37.53
N ASN A 142 24.53 -2.85 -38.09
CA ASN A 142 25.53 -2.09 -37.33
C ASN A 142 24.96 -0.74 -36.87
N ALA A 143 24.10 -0.11 -37.67
CA ALA A 143 23.39 1.12 -37.30
C ALA A 143 22.38 0.89 -36.17
N LEU A 144 21.68 -0.25 -36.20
CA LEU A 144 20.78 -0.68 -35.13
C LEU A 144 21.56 -0.94 -33.84
N TRP A 145 22.67 -1.68 -33.92
CA TRP A 145 23.54 -1.94 -32.77
C TRP A 145 24.12 -0.66 -32.17
N PHE A 146 24.59 0.27 -33.01
CA PHE A 146 25.07 1.59 -32.59
C PHE A 146 23.99 2.38 -31.85
N SER A 147 22.77 2.45 -32.42
CA SER A 147 21.65 3.17 -31.82
C SER A 147 21.22 2.55 -30.48
N LEU A 148 21.35 1.23 -30.34
CA LEU A 148 21.04 0.49 -29.11
C LEU A 148 22.09 0.76 -28.04
N ALA A 149 23.37 0.70 -28.41
CA ALA A 149 24.49 1.00 -27.53
C ALA A 149 24.41 2.46 -27.02
N ALA A 150 24.14 3.42 -27.91
CA ALA A 150 23.96 4.83 -27.55
C ALA A 150 22.78 5.04 -26.57
N LEU A 151 21.66 4.34 -26.74
CA LEU A 151 20.50 4.40 -25.84
C LEU A 151 20.85 3.95 -24.42
N PHE A 152 21.63 2.87 -24.30
CA PHE A 152 22.07 2.33 -23.01
C PHE A 152 23.36 2.97 -22.48
N GLN A 153 23.83 4.04 -23.11
CA GLN A 153 25.11 4.70 -22.79
C GLN A 153 26.30 3.74 -22.81
N GLN A 154 26.21 2.68 -23.62
CA GLN A 154 27.30 1.76 -23.88
C GLN A 154 28.08 2.29 -25.09
N GLY A 155 29.40 2.38 -24.96
CA GLY A 155 30.26 2.72 -26.09
C GLY A 155 30.21 1.62 -27.16
N SER A 156 30.31 2.01 -28.42
CA SER A 156 30.41 1.08 -29.56
C SER A 156 31.73 1.28 -30.28
N ASP A 157 32.40 0.19 -30.66
CA ASP A 157 33.66 0.23 -31.43
C ASP A 157 33.50 0.80 -32.85
N ILE A 158 32.26 0.97 -33.31
CA ILE A 158 31.92 1.44 -34.65
C ILE A 158 31.38 2.87 -34.53
N SER A 159 32.14 3.86 -35.00
CA SER A 159 31.74 5.27 -34.99
C SER A 159 31.59 5.80 -36.42
N PRO A 160 30.55 6.61 -36.71
CA PRO A 160 30.45 7.28 -38.00
C PRO A 160 31.59 8.29 -38.15
N ARG A 161 32.37 8.20 -39.25
CA ARG A 161 33.51 9.10 -39.51
C ARG A 161 33.12 10.44 -40.15
N SER A 162 31.83 10.64 -40.43
CA SER A 162 31.33 11.87 -41.03
C SER A 162 31.40 13.06 -40.06
N LYS A 163 31.86 14.22 -40.55
CA LYS A 163 32.05 15.46 -39.76
C LYS A 163 30.74 16.04 -39.18
N ILE A 164 29.57 15.51 -39.55
CA ILE A 164 28.25 15.98 -39.10
C ILE A 164 27.82 15.31 -37.78
N CYS A 165 28.42 14.18 -37.40
CA CYS A 165 28.03 13.39 -36.23
C CYS A 165 28.90 13.61 -34.98
N ILE A 166 29.88 14.51 -35.03
CA ILE A 166 30.75 14.83 -33.88
C ILE A 166 30.34 16.21 -33.34
N PHE A 167 29.28 16.24 -32.54
CA PHE A 167 28.96 17.31 -31.59
C PHE A 167 28.32 16.70 -30.35
#